data_AF-A0A937SMU9-F1
#
_entry.id   AF-A0A937SMU9-F1
#
_cell.length_a   1.000
_cell.length_b   1.000
_cell.length_c   1.000
_cell.angle_alpha   90.00
_cell.angle_beta   90.00
_cell.angle_gamma   90.00
#
_symmetry.space_group_name_H-M   'P 1'
#
loop_
_entity.id
_entity.type
_entity.pdbx_description
1 polymer ?
#
loop_
_entity_poly.entity_id
_entity_poly.type
_entity_poly.pdbx_seq_one_letter_code
_entity_poly.pdbx_strand_id
1 'polypeptide(L)'
;MSGIRVYVATTQGPSEIQRIAQEDPEVRSVVCLNGTSEALPISAAYDAFARKPTGVIERLFGHPVYRLDVAERVSDGRSWQLPVFAAHALDAAGRLAGRDETPDAAIWLTGTVDNDLAIGAVGHIPEKLKSSRSLFARLSAEGIPITVFVPKANAAQVPTSSDLDGIKVVEVDSAEMLCNRLSLPWTGPSQTITRPKKRWPLVLGGVVLAAVALGAYHNQENIAVWIDSPVADPEPQVVDTPIAKPEPEPEPEPKPEPQPEPQPEPKPEPKPEPKPEPEPEPEPEPEPEPEPEPEPEPVPTLEAENLELVGVERRAPGSKSCAVTGFGNASFVENTIGLSAPSRFQVSAAKGLCAIDYKVSNGFEKPVRVWVFAAPVGTRKRFGATSSAFVGRILAPGDSSSVQLNLPRWVSQALSHRIIVIATGDETPGKFDWIDQGLRGIETAFDFARWAELRERIKSEGMILRSAFHEINQ
;
A
#
# COMPACT_ATOMS: atom_id res chain seq x y z
N MET A 1 0.78 22.06 37.08
CA MET A 1 1.24 20.66 37.32
C MET A 1 2.51 20.45 36.49
N SER A 2 3.23 19.32 36.61
CA SER A 2 4.42 19.12 35.77
C SER A 2 4.03 18.96 34.31
N GLY A 3 4.52 19.85 33.46
CA GLY A 3 4.31 19.85 32.02
C GLY A 3 5.23 18.85 31.35
N ILE A 4 4.65 17.91 30.59
CA ILE A 4 5.38 16.91 29.84
C ILE A 4 5.19 17.16 28.35
N ARG A 5 6.29 17.38 27.64
CA ARG A 5 6.30 17.57 26.18
C ARG A 5 6.45 16.24 25.45
N VAL A 6 5.70 16.06 24.38
CA VAL A 6 5.59 14.77 23.66
C VAL A 6 6.19 14.86 22.27
N TYR A 7 7.11 13.95 21.95
CA TYR A 7 7.76 13.84 20.64
C TYR A 7 7.42 12.53 19.94
N VAL A 8 6.90 12.66 18.71
CA VAL A 8 6.62 11.60 17.74
C VAL A 8 7.92 11.23 17.04
N ALA A 9 8.39 9.99 17.20
CA ALA A 9 9.57 9.51 16.49
C ALA A 9 9.30 9.25 15.00
N THR A 10 9.95 10.01 14.10
CA THR A 10 9.97 9.75 12.65
C THR A 10 11.41 9.56 12.17
N THR A 11 11.59 8.96 11.00
CA THR A 11 12.92 8.77 10.37
C THR A 11 13.53 10.06 9.84
N GLN A 12 12.71 11.06 9.49
CA GLN A 12 13.16 12.38 9.03
C GLN A 12 13.47 13.35 10.19
N GLY A 13 13.10 12.98 11.42
CA GLY A 13 13.27 13.80 12.62
C GLY A 13 12.09 13.63 13.60
N PRO A 14 12.28 13.92 14.90
CA PRO A 14 11.21 13.87 15.88
C PRO A 14 10.27 15.08 15.73
N SER A 15 8.96 14.84 15.66
CA SER A 15 7.95 15.90 15.60
C SER A 15 7.32 16.15 16.98
N GLU A 16 7.27 17.40 17.43
CA GLU A 16 6.64 17.79 18.70
C GLU A 16 5.11 17.82 18.56
N ILE A 17 4.36 17.24 19.48
CA ILE A 17 2.92 17.51 19.62
C ILE A 17 2.77 18.82 20.39
N GLN A 18 2.36 19.88 19.68
CA GLN A 18 2.31 21.26 20.16
C GLN A 18 1.02 21.61 20.92
N ARG A 19 -0.10 20.99 20.52
CA ARG A 19 -1.45 21.25 21.05
C ARG A 19 -2.39 20.11 20.71
N ILE A 20 -3.31 19.82 21.62
CA ILE A 20 -4.56 19.10 21.35
C ILE A 20 -5.72 20.07 21.61
N ALA A 21 -6.79 19.97 20.83
CA ALA A 21 -8.06 20.65 21.08
C ALA A 21 -9.23 19.73 20.73
N GLN A 22 -10.26 19.73 21.56
CA GLN A 22 -11.54 19.07 21.23
C GLN A 22 -12.28 19.93 20.20
N GLU A 23 -12.69 19.29 19.11
CA GLU A 23 -13.48 19.89 18.02
C GLU A 23 -14.92 19.34 18.04
N ASP A 24 -15.80 19.88 17.21
CA ASP A 24 -17.20 19.46 17.15
C ASP A 24 -17.36 17.96 16.82
N PRO A 25 -18.19 17.18 17.56
CA PRO A 25 -18.44 15.77 17.27
C PRO A 25 -18.86 15.42 15.84
N GLU A 26 -19.47 16.36 15.11
CA GLU A 26 -19.93 16.18 13.72
C GLU A 26 -18.82 16.36 12.67
N VAL A 27 -17.73 17.07 12.98
CA VAL A 27 -16.58 17.20 12.07
C VAL A 27 -15.60 16.03 12.21
N ARG A 28 -14.53 16.00 11.40
CA ARG A 28 -13.47 14.98 11.48
C ARG A 28 -12.24 15.50 12.22
N SER A 29 -11.56 14.59 12.91
CA SER A 29 -10.28 14.87 13.54
C SER A 29 -9.23 15.21 12.48
N VAL A 30 -8.34 16.13 12.81
CA VAL A 30 -7.33 16.66 11.88
C VAL A 30 -5.99 16.77 12.57
N VAL A 31 -4.91 16.43 11.85
CA VAL A 31 -3.55 16.73 12.28
C VAL A 31 -3.05 17.89 11.43
N CYS A 32 -2.70 19.01 12.06
CA CYS A 32 -2.27 20.24 11.40
C CYS A 32 -0.78 20.51 11.61
N LEU A 33 -0.12 21.06 10.59
CA LEU A 33 1.29 21.45 10.68
C LEU A 33 1.44 22.81 11.42
N ASN A 34 2.17 22.82 12.52
CA ASN A 34 2.71 23.98 13.22
C ASN A 34 1.70 25.08 13.60
N GLY A 35 0.43 24.73 13.85
CA GLY A 35 -0.67 25.66 14.14
C GLY A 35 -1.44 26.18 12.92
N THR A 36 -1.04 25.81 11.70
CA THR A 36 -1.68 26.26 10.45
C THR A 36 -2.99 25.53 10.15
N SER A 37 -3.59 25.79 8.98
CA SER A 37 -4.68 24.99 8.42
C SER A 37 -4.21 23.90 7.44
N GLU A 38 -2.91 23.63 7.32
CA GLU A 38 -2.40 22.51 6.50
C GLU A 38 -2.67 21.19 7.21
N ALA A 39 -3.68 20.44 6.75
CA ALA A 39 -3.98 19.09 7.21
C ALA A 39 -2.97 18.07 6.65
N LEU A 40 -2.32 17.31 7.54
CA LEU A 40 -1.39 16.26 7.18
C LEU A 40 -2.12 14.99 6.69
N PRO A 41 -1.49 14.18 5.79
CA PRO A 41 -2.07 12.94 5.26
C PRO A 41 -2.61 11.97 6.32
N ILE A 42 -1.93 11.86 7.46
CA ILE A 42 -2.34 10.98 8.58
C ILE A 42 -3.69 11.34 9.22
N SER A 43 -4.27 12.51 8.94
CA SER A 43 -5.53 12.98 9.55
C SER A 43 -6.69 11.97 9.45
N ALA A 44 -6.83 11.28 8.32
CA ALA A 44 -7.87 10.26 8.15
C ALA A 44 -7.64 9.02 9.02
N ALA A 45 -6.38 8.63 9.25
CA ALA A 45 -6.02 7.53 10.14
C ALA A 45 -6.10 7.96 11.62
N TYR A 46 -5.88 9.24 11.92
CA TYR A 46 -6.06 9.83 13.24
C TYR A 46 -7.54 9.87 13.67
N ASP A 47 -8.45 10.30 12.79
CA ASP A 47 -9.90 10.26 13.07
C ASP A 47 -10.42 8.84 13.32
N ALA A 48 -9.91 7.86 12.57
CA ALA A 48 -10.20 6.44 12.78
C ALA A 48 -9.59 5.88 14.08
N PHE A 49 -8.44 6.40 14.53
CA PHE A 49 -7.83 6.07 15.83
C PHE A 49 -8.58 6.74 16.99
N ALA A 50 -9.27 7.85 16.74
CA ALA A 50 -10.05 8.56 17.73
C ALA A 50 -11.43 7.93 18.01
N ARG A 51 -12.20 7.57 16.96
CA ARG A 51 -13.69 7.46 17.00
C ARG A 51 -14.32 6.04 17.07
N LYS A 52 -15.54 5.97 17.65
CA LYS A 52 -16.48 4.82 17.78
C LYS A 52 -16.45 3.73 16.69
N PRO A 53 -16.68 2.44 17.05
CA PRO A 53 -16.64 1.86 18.40
C PRO A 53 -15.23 1.42 18.81
N THR A 54 -14.28 1.41 17.86
CA THR A 54 -12.91 0.92 18.03
C THR A 54 -11.92 2.00 18.45
N GLY A 55 -12.22 3.27 18.19
CA GLY A 55 -11.38 4.42 18.52
C GLY A 55 -10.87 4.39 19.95
N VAL A 56 -9.54 4.34 20.07
CA VAL A 56 -8.85 4.16 21.35
C VAL A 56 -9.00 5.40 22.22
N ILE A 57 -8.96 6.58 21.61
CA ILE A 57 -9.02 7.87 22.32
C ILE A 57 -10.41 8.09 22.92
N GLU A 58 -11.48 8.06 22.11
CA GLU A 58 -12.84 8.31 22.61
C GLU A 58 -13.28 7.31 23.68
N ARG A 59 -12.93 6.03 23.49
CA ARG A 59 -13.27 4.96 24.45
C ARG A 59 -12.64 5.15 25.84
N LEU A 60 -11.57 5.93 25.96
CA LEU A 60 -10.83 6.15 27.21
C LEU A 60 -10.97 7.57 27.77
N PHE A 61 -11.11 8.58 26.90
CA PHE A 61 -11.12 10.01 27.24
C PHE A 61 -12.46 10.71 26.92
N GLY A 62 -13.43 9.99 26.34
CA GLY A 62 -14.84 10.40 26.27
C GLY A 62 -15.26 11.30 25.10
N HIS A 63 -14.34 11.76 24.25
CA HIS A 63 -14.64 12.66 23.13
C HIS A 63 -14.19 12.09 21.76
N PRO A 64 -15.00 12.20 20.68
CA PRO A 64 -14.69 11.62 19.37
C PRO A 64 -13.71 12.39 18.48
N VAL A 65 -13.60 13.72 18.61
CA VAL A 65 -13.06 14.57 17.53
C VAL A 65 -12.06 15.60 18.05
N TYR A 66 -10.88 15.61 17.43
CA TYR A 66 -9.79 16.48 17.89
C TYR A 66 -9.02 17.11 16.74
N ARG A 67 -8.57 18.35 16.98
CA ARG A 67 -7.44 18.95 16.28
C ARG A 67 -6.16 18.64 17.06
N LEU A 68 -5.15 18.16 16.33
CA LEU A 68 -3.80 17.89 16.82
C LEU A 68 -2.82 18.76 16.04
N ASP A 69 -2.15 19.71 16.67
CA ASP A 69 -1.07 20.47 16.02
C ASP A 69 0.28 19.83 16.30
N VAL A 70 1.07 19.60 15.24
CA VAL A 70 2.42 19.01 15.33
C VAL A 70 3.46 19.90 14.67
N ALA A 71 4.66 20.01 15.24
CA ALA A 71 5.70 20.92 14.75
C ALA A 71 6.19 20.56 13.34
N GLU A 72 6.43 19.28 13.09
CA GLU A 72 7.00 18.74 11.84
C GLU A 72 6.10 17.67 11.22
N ARG A 73 6.24 17.44 9.90
CA ARG A 73 5.40 16.46 9.18
C ARG A 73 5.62 15.03 9.69
N VAL A 74 4.53 14.37 10.07
CA VAL A 74 4.50 12.95 10.45
C VAL A 74 4.04 12.10 9.27
N SER A 75 4.75 11.01 8.98
CA SER A 75 4.51 10.15 7.82
C SER A 75 3.46 9.04 8.06
N ASP A 76 2.94 8.48 6.95
CA ASP A 76 1.82 7.52 6.88
C ASP A 76 2.07 6.12 7.49
N GLY A 77 3.11 5.96 8.31
CA GLY A 77 3.28 4.76 9.14
C GLY A 77 2.28 4.73 10.31
N ARG A 78 2.17 3.57 10.99
CA ARG A 78 1.34 3.45 12.22
C ARG A 78 2.08 3.86 13.51
N SER A 79 3.37 4.23 13.45
CA SER A 79 4.20 4.42 14.67
C SER A 79 3.97 5.72 15.45
N TRP A 80 3.09 6.60 14.98
CA TRP A 80 2.63 7.79 15.71
C TRP A 80 1.51 7.50 16.71
N GLN A 81 0.86 6.33 16.65
CA GLN A 81 -0.27 5.99 17.50
C GLN A 81 0.08 6.03 18.99
N LEU A 82 1.25 5.50 19.38
CA LEU A 82 1.70 5.55 20.77
C LEU A 82 2.01 6.99 21.25
N PRO A 83 2.79 7.81 20.52
CA PRO A 83 2.92 9.25 20.81
C PRO A 83 1.59 10.00 20.97
N VAL A 84 0.65 9.80 20.04
CA VAL A 84 -0.64 10.50 20.03
C VAL A 84 -1.52 10.03 21.20
N PHE A 85 -1.54 8.74 21.50
CA PHE A 85 -2.17 8.22 22.71
C PHE A 85 -1.57 8.83 23.99
N ALA A 86 -0.24 8.93 24.07
CA ALA A 86 0.45 9.52 25.22
C ALA A 86 0.08 11.00 25.41
N ALA A 87 0.01 11.77 24.31
CA ALA A 87 -0.41 13.17 24.35
C ALA A 87 -1.87 13.32 24.79
N HIS A 88 -2.81 12.51 24.30
CA HIS A 88 -4.19 12.52 24.79
C HIS A 88 -4.30 12.17 26.29
N ALA A 89 -3.53 11.18 26.76
CA ALA A 89 -3.50 10.81 28.17
C ALA A 89 -2.91 11.90 29.07
N LEU A 90 -2.01 12.74 28.53
CA LEU A 90 -1.43 13.90 29.22
C LEU A 90 -2.36 15.12 29.17
N ASP A 91 -3.02 15.37 28.04
CA ASP A 91 -3.99 16.44 27.83
C ASP A 91 -5.19 16.28 28.76
N ALA A 92 -5.81 15.09 28.79
CA ALA A 92 -6.88 14.73 29.70
C ALA A 92 -6.50 14.78 31.19
N ALA A 93 -5.20 14.82 31.51
CA ALA A 93 -4.67 14.97 32.86
C ALA A 93 -4.18 16.40 33.20
N GLY A 94 -4.26 17.35 32.28
CA GLY A 94 -3.73 18.72 32.47
C GLY A 94 -2.20 18.77 32.59
N ARG A 95 -1.51 17.90 31.85
CA ARG A 95 -0.04 17.67 31.92
C ARG A 95 0.67 17.63 30.57
N LEU A 96 -0.03 17.81 29.45
CA LEU A 96 0.61 18.02 28.14
C LEU A 96 1.18 19.45 28.11
N ALA A 97 2.50 19.58 27.94
CA ALA A 97 3.14 20.89 27.79
C ALA A 97 2.99 21.39 26.34
N GLY A 98 2.35 22.54 26.17
CA GLY A 98 2.15 23.17 24.88
C GLY A 98 3.43 23.75 24.28
N ARG A 99 3.36 24.14 23.00
CA ARG A 99 4.45 24.73 22.19
C ARG A 99 5.30 25.78 22.93
N ASP A 100 4.64 26.77 23.52
CA ASP A 100 5.27 27.97 24.07
C ASP A 100 5.52 27.88 25.59
N GLU A 101 5.26 26.72 26.19
CA GLU A 101 5.49 26.42 27.61
C GLU A 101 6.89 25.81 27.84
N THR A 102 7.43 25.92 29.05
CA THR A 102 8.67 25.25 29.45
C THR A 102 8.34 23.91 30.14
N PRO A 103 8.65 22.73 29.55
CA PRO A 103 8.30 21.45 30.14
C PRO A 103 9.28 21.02 31.24
N ASP A 104 8.76 20.44 32.33
CA ASP A 104 9.55 19.81 33.39
C ASP A 104 10.21 18.49 32.92
N ALA A 105 9.67 17.85 31.87
CA ALA A 105 10.23 16.64 31.26
C ALA A 105 9.80 16.50 29.79
N ALA A 106 10.63 15.80 29.01
CA ALA A 106 10.32 15.41 27.64
C ALA A 106 10.11 13.89 27.55
N ILE A 107 9.13 13.47 26.75
CA ILE A 107 8.95 12.07 26.39
C ILE A 107 9.01 11.88 24.87
N TRP A 108 9.78 10.90 24.44
CA TRP A 108 9.96 10.52 23.05
C TRP A 108 9.40 9.12 22.87
N LEU A 109 8.51 8.91 21.90
CA LEU A 109 7.85 7.61 21.75
C LEU A 109 7.80 7.15 20.29
N THR A 110 7.73 5.83 20.12
CA THR A 110 7.48 5.14 18.85
C THR A 110 6.66 3.89 19.13
N GLY A 111 5.58 3.63 18.39
CA GLY A 111 4.79 2.41 18.59
C GLY A 111 3.42 2.44 17.93
N THR A 112 2.88 1.27 17.61
CA THR A 112 1.45 1.13 17.31
C THR A 112 0.65 0.94 18.61
N VAL A 113 -0.63 1.26 18.60
CA VAL A 113 -1.58 0.93 19.67
C VAL A 113 -2.79 0.29 19.04
N ASP A 114 -3.16 -0.91 19.50
CA ASP A 114 -4.31 -1.65 18.98
C ASP A 114 -5.58 -1.48 19.82
N ASN A 115 -6.67 -2.09 19.37
CA ASN A 115 -7.98 -2.02 20.02
C ASN A 115 -8.01 -2.75 21.39
N ASP A 116 -7.07 -3.64 21.66
CA ASP A 116 -6.93 -4.30 22.97
C ASP A 116 -6.02 -3.50 23.92
N LEU A 117 -5.46 -2.37 23.45
CA LEU A 117 -4.55 -1.46 24.16
C LEU A 117 -3.14 -2.03 24.36
N ALA A 118 -2.75 -3.04 23.57
CA ALA A 118 -1.38 -3.51 23.50
C ALA A 118 -0.52 -2.60 22.58
N ILE A 119 0.78 -2.56 22.86
CA ILE A 119 1.75 -1.74 22.12
C ILE A 119 2.54 -2.64 21.17
N GLY A 120 2.32 -2.44 19.87
CA GLY A 120 2.92 -3.25 18.82
C GLY A 120 4.29 -2.75 18.34
N ALA A 121 5.04 -3.67 17.73
CA ALA A 121 6.37 -3.41 17.19
C ALA A 121 6.33 -2.44 15.99
N VAL A 122 7.40 -1.66 15.83
CA VAL A 122 7.54 -0.69 14.73
C VAL A 122 8.95 -0.67 14.15
N GLY A 123 9.06 -0.35 12.86
CA GLY A 123 10.35 -0.28 12.17
C GLY A 123 11.19 0.96 12.49
N HIS A 124 12.45 0.87 12.08
CA HIS A 124 13.44 1.95 11.97
C HIS A 124 13.76 2.71 13.27
N ILE A 125 13.86 2.00 14.40
CA ILE A 125 14.14 2.62 15.70
C ILE A 125 15.58 3.13 15.82
N PRO A 126 16.64 2.43 15.36
CA PRO A 126 18.00 2.99 15.31
C PRO A 126 18.07 4.30 14.51
N GLU A 127 17.36 4.39 13.38
CA GLU A 127 17.32 5.55 12.49
C GLU A 127 16.52 6.71 13.11
N LYS A 128 15.39 6.41 13.76
CA LYS A 128 14.61 7.37 14.55
C LYS A 128 15.42 7.95 15.71
N LEU A 129 16.20 7.12 16.42
CA LEU A 129 17.08 7.57 17.50
C LEU A 129 18.25 8.40 16.95
N LYS A 130 18.83 8.00 15.79
CA LYS A 130 19.89 8.75 15.09
C LYS A 130 19.43 10.13 14.63
N SER A 131 18.27 10.25 14.01
CA SER A 131 17.67 11.53 13.59
C SER A 131 17.23 12.40 14.79
N SER A 132 16.92 11.79 15.93
CA SER A 132 16.56 12.51 17.17
C SER A 132 17.75 13.02 18.00
N ARG A 133 19.00 12.75 17.60
CA ARG A 133 20.20 13.18 18.35
C ARG A 133 20.24 14.69 18.62
N SER A 134 19.88 15.52 17.65
CA SER A 134 19.88 16.99 17.82
C SER A 134 18.82 17.46 18.83
N LEU A 135 17.66 16.79 18.88
CA LEU A 135 16.64 17.03 19.90
C LEU A 135 17.16 16.64 21.29
N PHE A 136 17.75 15.46 21.42
CA PHE A 136 18.27 14.95 22.68
C PHE A 136 19.40 15.83 23.23
N ALA A 137 20.34 16.26 22.38
CA ALA A 137 21.41 17.18 22.75
C ALA A 137 20.86 18.54 23.23
N ARG A 138 19.86 19.09 22.53
CA ARG A 138 19.21 20.36 22.90
C ARG A 138 18.52 20.25 24.27
N LEU A 139 17.64 19.26 24.46
CA LEU A 139 16.91 19.07 25.72
C LEU A 139 17.85 18.79 26.90
N SER A 140 18.92 18.02 26.68
CA SER A 140 19.96 17.77 27.70
C SER A 140 20.71 19.05 28.09
N ALA A 141 21.06 19.90 27.10
CA ALA A 141 21.66 21.22 27.35
C ALA A 141 20.69 22.21 28.04
N GLU A 142 19.38 22.08 27.81
CA GLU A 142 18.32 22.80 28.54
C GLU A 142 18.06 22.22 29.95
N GLY A 143 18.70 21.10 30.31
CA GLY A 143 18.52 20.43 31.60
C GLY A 143 17.22 19.62 31.73
N ILE A 144 16.49 19.42 30.64
CA ILE A 144 15.17 18.78 30.61
C ILE A 144 15.35 17.25 30.56
N PRO A 145 14.89 16.49 31.58
CA PRO A 145 15.02 15.04 31.59
C PRO A 145 14.17 14.38 30.51
N ILE A 146 14.77 13.43 29.78
CA ILE A 146 14.14 12.76 28.63
C ILE A 146 13.82 11.30 28.96
N THR A 147 12.59 10.86 28.68
CA THR A 147 12.24 9.42 28.71
C THR A 147 11.90 8.92 27.30
N VAL A 148 12.66 7.94 26.84
CA VAL A 148 12.51 7.26 25.55
C VAL A 148 11.65 6.01 25.76
N PHE A 149 10.40 6.05 25.29
CA PHE A 149 9.47 4.92 25.33
C PHE A 149 9.51 4.13 24.01
N VAL A 150 9.70 2.82 24.13
CA VAL A 150 9.86 1.89 23.01
C VAL A 150 8.98 0.65 23.20
N PRO A 151 8.48 0.03 22.13
CA PRO A 151 7.73 -1.21 22.25
C PRO A 151 8.66 -2.30 22.79
N LYS A 152 8.20 -3.08 23.76
CA LYS A 152 8.94 -4.21 24.33
C LYS A 152 9.39 -5.23 23.28
N ALA A 153 8.60 -5.38 22.22
CA ALA A 153 8.93 -6.22 21.06
C ALA A 153 10.14 -5.72 20.24
N ASN A 154 10.53 -4.45 20.40
CA ASN A 154 11.70 -3.85 19.77
C ASN A 154 12.92 -3.72 20.71
N ALA A 155 12.85 -4.15 21.97
CA ALA A 155 13.89 -3.89 22.98
C ALA A 155 15.32 -4.21 22.51
N ALA A 156 15.51 -5.31 21.77
CA ALA A 156 16.79 -5.74 21.22
C ALA A 156 17.39 -4.82 20.11
N GLN A 157 16.66 -3.79 19.67
CA GLN A 157 17.11 -2.79 18.68
C GLN A 157 17.52 -1.46 19.32
N VAL A 158 17.37 -1.33 20.65
CA VAL A 158 17.51 -0.06 21.35
C VAL A 158 18.86 -0.06 22.09
N PRO A 159 19.73 0.94 21.86
CA PRO A 159 21.00 1.04 22.58
C PRO A 159 20.75 1.38 24.06
N THR A 160 21.76 1.17 24.90
CA THR A 160 21.63 1.38 26.35
C THR A 160 21.48 2.86 26.69
N SER A 161 20.97 3.18 27.88
CA SER A 161 20.88 4.58 28.33
C SER A 161 22.23 5.28 28.43
N SER A 162 23.33 4.53 28.62
CA SER A 162 24.71 5.05 28.58
C SER A 162 25.19 5.44 27.17
N ASP A 163 24.55 4.91 26.12
CA ASP A 163 24.84 5.28 24.72
C ASP A 163 24.08 6.55 24.29
N LEU A 164 23.54 7.31 25.27
CA LEU A 164 22.65 8.45 25.13
C LEU A 164 22.93 9.52 26.22
N ASP A 165 22.89 9.08 27.48
CA ASP A 165 23.03 9.77 28.78
C ASP A 165 22.09 10.97 29.07
N GLY A 166 21.76 11.18 30.36
CA GLY A 166 20.63 12.02 30.83
C GLY A 166 19.25 11.49 30.43
N ILE A 167 19.22 10.37 29.72
CA ILE A 167 18.09 9.85 28.94
C ILE A 167 17.71 8.47 29.47
N LYS A 168 16.45 8.31 29.85
CA LYS A 168 15.91 7.06 30.40
C LYS A 168 15.18 6.26 29.34
N VAL A 169 15.68 5.10 28.97
CA VAL A 169 14.96 4.14 28.11
C VAL A 169 13.92 3.37 28.94
N VAL A 170 12.70 3.23 28.42
CA VAL A 170 11.61 2.46 29.05
C VAL A 170 10.87 1.63 28.00
N GLU A 171 10.96 0.31 28.15
CA GLU A 171 10.11 -0.63 27.40
C GLU A 171 8.66 -0.59 27.88
N VAL A 172 7.71 -0.65 26.95
CA VAL A 172 6.27 -0.78 27.22
C VAL A 172 5.62 -1.79 26.27
N ASP A 173 4.67 -2.58 26.79
CA ASP A 173 3.88 -3.56 26.01
C ASP A 173 2.38 -3.28 26.00
N SER A 174 1.92 -2.29 26.78
CA SER A 174 0.51 -1.93 26.95
C SER A 174 0.36 -0.44 27.28
N ALA A 175 -0.75 0.16 26.85
CA ALA A 175 -1.07 1.55 27.18
C ALA A 175 -1.25 1.75 28.69
N GLU A 176 -1.76 0.73 29.40
CA GLU A 176 -1.82 0.67 30.86
C GLU A 176 -0.43 0.83 31.49
N MET A 177 0.57 0.11 30.98
CA MET A 177 1.96 0.24 31.44
C MET A 177 2.53 1.63 31.16
N LEU A 178 2.21 2.26 30.01
CA LEU A 178 2.61 3.63 29.71
C LEU A 178 1.99 4.64 30.70
N CYS A 179 0.67 4.61 30.91
CA CYS A 179 -0.01 5.51 31.85
C CYS A 179 0.54 5.36 33.27
N ASN A 180 0.75 4.12 33.73
CA ASN A 180 1.39 3.85 35.02
C ASN A 180 2.84 4.37 35.09
N ARG A 181 3.63 4.31 34.00
CA ARG A 181 4.99 4.86 33.94
C ARG A 181 5.03 6.39 33.94
N LEU A 182 3.98 7.05 33.41
CA LEU A 182 3.81 8.51 33.42
C LEU A 182 3.12 9.04 34.69
N SER A 183 2.69 8.15 35.59
CA SER A 183 1.84 8.48 36.75
C SER A 183 0.55 9.20 36.34
N LEU A 184 -0.16 8.62 35.37
CA LEU A 184 -1.45 9.08 34.86
C LEU A 184 -2.58 8.16 35.34
N PRO A 185 -3.80 8.68 35.54
CA PRO A 185 -4.96 7.85 35.86
C PRO A 185 -5.25 6.85 34.73
N TRP A 186 -5.67 5.64 35.09
CA TRP A 186 -6.05 4.60 34.15
C TRP A 186 -7.52 4.21 34.34
N THR A 187 -8.31 4.33 33.29
CA THR A 187 -9.75 4.02 33.23
C THR A 187 -10.08 2.86 32.28
N GLY A 188 -9.07 2.35 31.57
CA GLY A 188 -9.23 1.25 30.61
C GLY A 188 -9.33 -0.13 31.27
N PRO A 189 -9.67 -1.18 30.49
CA PRO A 189 -9.59 -2.56 30.96
C PRO A 189 -8.15 -2.91 31.34
N SER A 190 -7.93 -3.40 32.55
CA SER A 190 -6.61 -3.85 33.00
C SER A 190 -6.24 -5.18 32.33
N GLN A 191 -5.08 -5.26 31.68
CA GLN A 191 -4.64 -6.47 30.99
C GLN A 191 -4.05 -7.49 31.96
N THR A 192 -4.88 -8.34 32.55
CA THR A 192 -4.40 -9.60 33.16
C THR A 192 -3.89 -10.53 32.05
N ILE A 193 -2.57 -10.54 31.82
CA ILE A 193 -1.91 -11.30 30.72
C ILE A 193 -1.92 -12.82 30.98
N THR A 194 -3.10 -13.44 30.95
CA THR A 194 -3.25 -14.90 30.89
C THR A 194 -3.07 -15.38 29.45
N ARG A 195 -1.85 -15.28 28.90
CA ARG A 195 -1.50 -15.85 27.59
C ARG A 195 -1.87 -17.35 27.57
N PRO A 196 -2.83 -17.81 26.75
CA PRO A 196 -3.16 -19.23 26.69
C PRO A 196 -2.00 -19.98 26.01
N LYS A 197 -1.19 -20.68 26.79
CA LYS A 197 -0.09 -21.51 26.26
C LYS A 197 -0.69 -22.63 25.40
N LYS A 198 -0.56 -22.51 24.08
CA LYS A 198 -1.08 -23.43 23.04
C LYS A 198 -0.35 -24.79 23.05
N ARG A 199 -0.44 -25.53 24.16
CA ARG A 199 0.05 -26.91 24.31
C ARG A 199 -0.94 -27.85 23.64
N TRP A 200 -0.55 -28.46 22.53
CA TRP A 200 -1.21 -29.67 22.04
C TRP A 200 -0.54 -30.88 22.71
N PRO A 201 -1.26 -31.74 23.45
CA PRO A 201 -0.73 -33.04 23.82
C PRO A 201 -0.66 -33.95 22.59
N LEU A 202 0.38 -34.78 22.50
CA LEU A 202 0.49 -35.81 21.48
C LEU A 202 -0.59 -36.88 21.72
N VAL A 203 -1.62 -36.92 20.87
CA VAL A 203 -2.57 -38.02 20.79
C VAL A 203 -2.33 -38.76 19.47
N LEU A 204 -2.17 -40.08 19.56
CA LEU A 204 -1.55 -40.90 18.53
C LEU A 204 -2.38 -40.99 17.25
N GLY A 205 -1.77 -40.69 16.11
CA GLY A 205 -1.31 -41.69 15.12
C GLY A 205 -2.18 -42.91 14.74
N GLY A 206 -3.48 -42.93 15.00
CA GLY A 206 -4.28 -44.17 14.99
C GLY A 206 -5.26 -44.39 13.82
N VAL A 207 -5.62 -43.36 13.03
CA VAL A 207 -6.85 -43.42 12.19
C VAL A 207 -6.62 -43.26 10.68
N VAL A 208 -5.41 -42.88 10.24
CA VAL A 208 -5.12 -42.62 8.81
C VAL A 208 -5.10 -43.90 7.95
N LEU A 209 -4.95 -45.08 8.54
CA LEU A 209 -4.84 -46.37 7.83
C LEU A 209 -6.18 -46.99 7.37
N ALA A 210 -7.34 -46.40 7.70
CA ALA A 210 -8.64 -46.94 7.32
C ALA A 210 -9.20 -46.40 5.98
N ALA A 211 -8.77 -45.21 5.55
CA ALA A 211 -9.40 -44.48 4.44
C ALA A 211 -8.97 -44.91 3.03
N VAL A 212 -7.92 -45.74 2.90
CA VAL A 212 -7.33 -46.12 1.59
C VAL A 212 -7.90 -47.45 1.05
N ALA A 213 -8.61 -48.23 1.88
CA ALA A 213 -9.01 -49.61 1.56
C ALA A 213 -10.44 -49.78 0.99
N LEU A 214 -11.24 -48.72 0.90
CA LEU A 214 -12.65 -48.77 0.46
C LEU A 214 -12.99 -47.80 -0.70
N GLY A 215 -11.98 -47.27 -1.39
CA GLY A 215 -12.14 -46.48 -2.61
C GLY A 215 -12.51 -47.30 -3.86
N ALA A 216 -13.45 -48.26 -3.73
CA ALA A 216 -13.74 -49.23 -4.79
C ALA A 216 -15.16 -49.85 -4.71
N TYR A 217 -16.23 -49.05 -4.62
CA TYR A 217 -17.53 -49.50 -5.16
C TYR A 217 -18.35 -48.37 -5.77
N HIS A 218 -19.30 -48.77 -6.62
CA HIS A 218 -19.79 -48.02 -7.77
C HIS A 218 -21.15 -47.33 -7.51
N ASN A 219 -21.33 -46.16 -8.14
CA ASN A 219 -22.58 -45.61 -8.69
C ASN A 219 -23.85 -45.45 -7.79
N GLN A 220 -24.45 -44.26 -7.83
CA GLN A 220 -25.86 -44.04 -7.42
C GLN A 220 -26.56 -43.11 -8.41
N GLU A 221 -27.61 -43.62 -9.06
CA GLU A 221 -28.68 -42.81 -9.62
C GLU A 221 -29.87 -42.73 -8.64
N ASN A 222 -30.73 -41.73 -8.85
CA ASN A 222 -32.16 -41.70 -8.49
C ASN A 222 -32.66 -42.48 -7.26
N ILE A 223 -32.97 -41.75 -6.18
CA ILE A 223 -34.17 -42.01 -5.37
C ILE A 223 -34.90 -40.67 -5.13
N ALA A 224 -36.20 -40.64 -5.41
CA ALA A 224 -37.10 -39.51 -5.14
C ALA A 224 -38.29 -39.99 -4.29
N VAL A 225 -38.73 -39.20 -3.32
CA VAL A 225 -39.86 -39.53 -2.44
C VAL A 225 -40.73 -38.29 -2.16
N TRP A 226 -42.03 -38.43 -2.43
CA TRP A 226 -43.10 -37.46 -2.17
C TRP A 226 -43.83 -37.88 -0.87
N ILE A 227 -44.74 -37.13 -0.23
CA ILE A 227 -45.48 -35.89 -0.56
C ILE A 227 -45.52 -35.02 0.75
N ASP A 228 -46.35 -34.02 1.06
CA ASP A 228 -47.59 -33.48 0.46
C ASP A 228 -47.80 -31.97 0.76
N SER A 229 -48.97 -31.52 0.31
CA SER A 229 -49.68 -30.24 0.26
C SER A 229 -50.64 -30.07 1.47
N PRO A 230 -51.64 -29.14 1.48
CA PRO A 230 -51.87 -27.90 0.69
C PRO A 230 -52.34 -26.70 1.57
N VAL A 231 -53.11 -25.76 0.95
CA VAL A 231 -53.99 -24.67 1.48
C VAL A 231 -53.35 -23.27 1.48
N ALA A 232 -53.98 -22.19 0.95
CA ALA A 232 -55.01 -22.02 -0.09
C ALA A 232 -55.02 -20.53 -0.54
N ASP A 233 -55.52 -20.24 -1.75
CA ASP A 233 -55.69 -18.88 -2.31
C ASP A 233 -57.15 -18.38 -2.13
N PRO A 234 -57.50 -17.07 -2.21
CA PRO A 234 -57.62 -16.42 -3.54
C PRO A 234 -57.29 -14.92 -3.67
N GLU A 235 -56.95 -14.55 -4.92
CA GLU A 235 -57.24 -13.32 -5.73
C GLU A 235 -58.10 -12.17 -5.13
N PRO A 236 -57.88 -10.89 -5.56
CA PRO A 236 -58.61 -10.43 -6.77
C PRO A 236 -57.90 -9.41 -7.71
N GLN A 237 -57.84 -9.79 -9.00
CA GLN A 237 -58.33 -9.10 -10.21
C GLN A 237 -58.03 -7.62 -10.56
N VAL A 238 -57.43 -7.48 -11.75
CA VAL A 238 -57.78 -6.58 -12.90
C VAL A 238 -58.16 -5.11 -12.64
N VAL A 239 -57.28 -4.19 -13.06
CA VAL A 239 -57.49 -3.08 -14.06
C VAL A 239 -56.14 -2.35 -14.29
N ASP A 240 -55.76 -1.82 -15.46
CA ASP A 240 -56.19 -2.02 -16.86
C ASP A 240 -55.06 -1.59 -17.83
N THR A 241 -55.26 -1.63 -19.15
CA THR A 241 -54.40 -1.02 -20.20
C THR A 241 -55.19 0.08 -20.94
N PRO A 242 -54.57 1.10 -21.59
CA PRO A 242 -54.38 0.95 -23.05
C PRO A 242 -53.28 1.83 -23.75
N ILE A 243 -52.98 1.43 -25.00
CA ILE A 243 -52.46 2.24 -26.13
C ILE A 243 -50.98 2.68 -26.12
N ALA A 244 -50.33 2.45 -27.27
CA ALA A 244 -48.95 2.76 -27.58
C ALA A 244 -48.80 3.98 -28.53
N LYS A 245 -47.57 4.44 -28.73
CA LYS A 245 -47.15 5.33 -29.84
C LYS A 245 -45.73 4.90 -30.28
N PRO A 246 -45.40 4.90 -31.59
CA PRO A 246 -44.31 4.07 -32.11
C PRO A 246 -42.90 4.66 -31.96
N GLU A 247 -41.92 3.78 -32.16
CA GLU A 247 -40.51 4.09 -32.30
C GLU A 247 -40.22 4.97 -33.53
N PRO A 248 -39.26 5.90 -33.48
CA PRO A 248 -38.69 6.53 -34.68
C PRO A 248 -37.70 5.59 -35.38
N GLU A 249 -37.63 5.69 -36.72
CA GLU A 249 -36.77 4.87 -37.57
C GLU A 249 -35.27 5.21 -37.41
N PRO A 250 -34.34 4.26 -37.68
CA PRO A 250 -32.91 4.52 -37.65
C PRO A 250 -32.45 5.40 -38.83
N GLU A 251 -31.56 6.36 -38.57
CA GLU A 251 -30.92 7.15 -39.62
C GLU A 251 -29.96 6.29 -40.48
N PRO A 252 -29.84 6.56 -41.80
CA PRO A 252 -29.09 5.69 -42.72
C PRO A 252 -27.57 5.85 -42.63
N GLU A 253 -26.85 4.74 -42.82
CA GLU A 253 -25.39 4.73 -42.90
C GLU A 253 -24.87 5.55 -44.10
N PRO A 254 -23.84 6.40 -43.92
CA PRO A 254 -23.17 7.05 -45.05
C PRO A 254 -22.37 6.04 -45.89
N LYS A 255 -22.37 6.22 -47.21
CA LYS A 255 -21.72 5.32 -48.17
C LYS A 255 -20.18 5.37 -48.07
N PRO A 256 -19.48 4.28 -48.45
CA PRO A 256 -18.02 4.31 -48.58
C PRO A 256 -17.55 5.31 -49.65
N GLU A 257 -16.50 6.07 -49.35
CA GLU A 257 -15.77 6.84 -50.35
C GLU A 257 -14.80 5.91 -51.13
N PRO A 258 -14.53 6.19 -52.43
CA PRO A 258 -13.74 5.31 -53.29
C PRO A 258 -12.23 5.41 -53.01
N GLN A 259 -11.52 4.30 -53.24
CA GLN A 259 -10.06 4.25 -53.22
C GLN A 259 -9.47 5.03 -54.41
N PRO A 260 -8.48 5.91 -54.22
CA PRO A 260 -7.66 6.44 -55.31
C PRO A 260 -6.80 5.34 -55.95
N GLU A 261 -6.60 5.43 -57.27
CA GLU A 261 -5.85 4.45 -58.06
C GLU A 261 -4.32 4.54 -57.82
N PRO A 262 -3.57 3.42 -57.99
CA PRO A 262 -2.12 3.42 -57.88
C PRO A 262 -1.47 4.23 -59.02
N GLN A 263 -0.54 5.13 -58.68
CA GLN A 263 0.27 5.82 -59.68
C GLN A 263 1.31 4.87 -60.31
N PRO A 264 1.63 5.03 -61.61
CA PRO A 264 2.43 4.07 -62.37
C PRO A 264 3.93 4.10 -62.05
N GLU A 265 4.57 2.94 -62.24
CA GLU A 265 6.02 2.77 -62.11
C GLU A 265 6.81 3.65 -63.11
N PRO A 266 7.81 4.41 -62.66
CA PRO A 266 8.79 5.02 -63.55
C PRO A 266 9.62 3.94 -64.28
N LYS A 267 9.74 4.06 -65.60
CA LYS A 267 10.55 3.14 -66.42
C LYS A 267 12.05 3.29 -66.08
N PRO A 268 12.85 2.22 -66.20
CA PRO A 268 14.30 2.31 -66.07
C PRO A 268 14.90 3.11 -67.23
N GLU A 269 15.59 4.21 -66.91
CA GLU A 269 16.45 4.94 -67.85
C GLU A 269 17.87 4.33 -67.92
N PRO A 270 18.64 4.61 -68.99
CA PRO A 270 19.63 3.66 -69.49
C PRO A 270 20.96 3.63 -68.72
N LYS A 271 21.64 2.48 -68.81
CA LYS A 271 23.02 2.31 -68.34
C LYS A 271 23.95 3.32 -69.05
N PRO A 272 24.73 4.13 -68.32
CA PRO A 272 25.90 4.79 -68.87
C PRO A 272 26.96 3.76 -69.28
N GLU A 273 27.71 4.04 -70.33
CA GLU A 273 28.89 3.24 -70.71
C GLU A 273 30.05 3.48 -69.72
N PRO A 274 30.90 2.48 -69.45
CA PRO A 274 32.05 2.64 -68.57
C PRO A 274 33.05 3.62 -69.20
N LYS A 275 33.40 4.68 -68.46
CA LYS A 275 34.57 5.51 -68.75
C LYS A 275 35.81 4.93 -68.06
N PRO A 276 37.03 5.28 -68.53
CA PRO A 276 38.25 4.60 -68.12
C PRO A 276 38.55 4.69 -66.62
N GLU A 277 39.29 3.69 -66.13
CA GLU A 277 39.90 3.68 -64.80
C GLU A 277 40.84 4.88 -64.67
N PRO A 278 40.70 5.75 -63.64
CA PRO A 278 41.77 6.64 -63.23
C PRO A 278 42.90 5.81 -62.59
N GLU A 279 44.15 6.20 -62.83
CA GLU A 279 45.30 5.64 -62.10
C GLU A 279 45.16 5.95 -60.60
N PRO A 280 45.62 5.06 -59.69
CA PRO A 280 45.49 5.28 -58.26
C PRO A 280 46.38 6.47 -57.82
N GLU A 281 45.74 7.55 -57.38
CA GLU A 281 46.41 8.56 -56.55
C GLU A 281 46.88 7.90 -55.23
N PRO A 282 48.02 8.34 -54.67
CA PRO A 282 48.62 7.68 -53.50
C PRO A 282 47.70 7.73 -52.28
N GLU A 283 47.79 6.69 -51.46
CA GLU A 283 47.08 6.61 -50.18
C GLU A 283 47.37 7.86 -49.33
N PRO A 284 46.36 8.59 -48.84
CA PRO A 284 46.61 9.61 -47.83
C PRO A 284 47.18 8.93 -46.58
N GLU A 285 48.18 9.57 -45.95
CA GLU A 285 48.60 9.14 -44.61
C GLU A 285 47.37 9.11 -43.69
N PRO A 286 47.17 8.05 -42.88
CA PRO A 286 45.99 7.96 -42.05
C PRO A 286 45.96 9.16 -41.09
N GLU A 287 44.86 9.91 -41.13
CA GLU A 287 44.56 10.88 -40.08
C GLU A 287 44.63 10.15 -38.73
N PRO A 288 45.23 10.75 -37.68
CA PRO A 288 45.33 10.09 -36.38
C PRO A 288 43.92 9.70 -35.93
N GLU A 289 43.75 8.43 -35.54
CA GLU A 289 42.46 7.92 -35.08
C GLU A 289 41.91 8.90 -34.03
N PRO A 290 40.66 9.41 -34.20
CA PRO A 290 40.08 10.29 -33.20
C PRO A 290 40.12 9.56 -31.86
N GLU A 291 40.63 10.22 -30.81
CA GLU A 291 40.64 9.64 -29.46
C GLU A 291 39.23 9.11 -29.17
N PRO A 292 39.08 7.82 -28.81
CA PRO A 292 37.76 7.20 -28.75
C PRO A 292 36.88 8.02 -27.83
N GLU A 293 35.71 8.45 -28.33
CA GLU A 293 34.72 9.14 -27.51
C GLU A 293 34.53 8.32 -26.23
N PRO A 294 34.69 8.92 -25.03
CA PRO A 294 34.72 8.17 -23.79
C PRO A 294 33.45 7.34 -23.70
N GLU A 295 33.60 6.00 -23.59
CA GLU A 295 32.48 5.07 -23.61
C GLU A 295 31.38 5.61 -22.67
N PRO A 296 30.15 5.84 -23.17
CA PRO A 296 29.14 6.57 -22.41
C PRO A 296 28.92 5.85 -21.08
N GLU A 297 29.26 6.54 -19.97
CA GLU A 297 29.37 5.92 -18.64
C GLU A 297 28.18 4.97 -18.42
N PRO A 298 28.42 3.67 -18.15
CA PRO A 298 27.40 2.65 -18.27
C PRO A 298 26.23 3.01 -17.36
N VAL A 299 25.14 3.49 -17.99
CA VAL A 299 24.06 4.24 -17.33
C VAL A 299 23.64 3.48 -16.08
N PRO A 300 23.97 4.00 -14.87
CA PRO A 300 24.23 3.17 -13.71
C PRO A 300 23.05 2.25 -13.48
N THR A 301 23.29 0.95 -13.72
CA THR A 301 22.23 -0.06 -13.84
C THR A 301 21.53 -0.18 -12.50
N LEU A 302 20.52 0.64 -12.30
CA LEU A 302 19.75 0.73 -11.05
C LEU A 302 19.19 -0.67 -10.78
N GLU A 303 19.82 -1.39 -9.86
CA GLU A 303 19.54 -2.81 -9.74
C GLU A 303 18.11 -2.99 -9.27
N ALA A 304 17.35 -3.82 -10.00
CA ALA A 304 15.94 -4.05 -9.72
C ALA A 304 15.69 -4.53 -8.29
N GLU A 305 16.72 -5.06 -7.62
CA GLU A 305 16.74 -5.54 -6.24
C GLU A 305 16.39 -4.45 -5.22
N ASN A 306 16.71 -3.18 -5.51
CA ASN A 306 16.40 -2.02 -4.66
C ASN A 306 14.94 -1.53 -4.80
N LEU A 307 14.05 -2.32 -5.39
CA LEU A 307 12.60 -2.10 -5.39
C LEU A 307 11.90 -3.30 -4.77
N GLU A 308 11.53 -3.13 -3.50
CA GLU A 308 10.67 -4.10 -2.80
C GLU A 308 9.23 -3.94 -3.29
N LEU A 309 8.63 -5.04 -3.74
CA LEU A 309 7.20 -5.12 -4.04
C LEU A 309 6.57 -6.14 -3.09
N VAL A 310 5.43 -5.79 -2.50
CA VAL A 310 4.72 -6.61 -1.52
C VAL A 310 3.23 -6.60 -1.86
N GLY A 311 2.60 -7.78 -1.90
CA GLY A 311 1.14 -7.88 -1.98
C GLY A 311 0.56 -8.05 -0.58
N VAL A 312 -0.38 -7.21 -0.17
CA VAL A 312 -1.11 -7.37 1.09
C VAL A 312 -2.53 -7.81 0.79
N GLU A 313 -2.88 -9.06 1.14
CA GLU A 313 -4.25 -9.54 1.00
C GLU A 313 -5.16 -8.86 2.03
N ARG A 314 -6.38 -8.51 1.60
CA ARG A 314 -7.45 -8.05 2.48
C ARG A 314 -8.57 -9.09 2.49
N ARG A 315 -8.61 -9.92 3.53
CA ARG A 315 -9.58 -11.02 3.67
C ARG A 315 -10.74 -10.70 4.61
N ALA A 316 -11.94 -11.15 4.25
CA ALA A 316 -13.16 -11.06 5.06
C ALA A 316 -13.09 -11.98 6.31
N PRO A 317 -13.56 -11.53 7.49
CA PRO A 317 -13.52 -12.33 8.70
C PRO A 317 -14.49 -13.52 8.68
N GLY A 318 -14.07 -14.64 9.26
CA GLY A 318 -14.96 -15.76 9.62
C GLY A 318 -15.56 -16.53 8.44
N SER A 319 -14.79 -16.76 7.36
CA SER A 319 -15.26 -17.44 6.12
C SER A 319 -16.42 -16.78 5.37
N LYS A 320 -16.79 -15.53 5.72
CA LYS A 320 -17.82 -14.76 5.00
C LYS A 320 -17.32 -14.36 3.61
N SER A 321 -18.26 -14.17 2.67
CA SER A 321 -17.93 -13.62 1.35
C SER A 321 -17.89 -12.09 1.38
N CYS A 322 -17.06 -11.51 0.51
CA CYS A 322 -16.89 -10.05 0.38
C CYS A 322 -18.17 -9.32 -0.09
N ALA A 323 -19.14 -10.06 -0.64
CA ALA A 323 -20.48 -9.56 -0.93
C ALA A 323 -21.27 -9.22 0.34
N VAL A 324 -21.07 -9.98 1.43
CA VAL A 324 -21.84 -9.90 2.68
C VAL A 324 -21.25 -8.90 3.67
N THR A 325 -19.93 -8.67 3.64
CA THR A 325 -19.25 -7.73 4.57
C THR A 325 -19.37 -6.26 4.15
N GLY A 326 -19.64 -6.00 2.86
CA GLY A 326 -19.55 -4.67 2.27
C GLY A 326 -18.11 -4.18 2.12
N PHE A 327 -17.89 -3.23 1.19
CA PHE A 327 -16.60 -2.53 1.08
C PHE A 327 -16.56 -1.41 2.10
N GLY A 328 -15.96 -1.67 3.26
CA GLY A 328 -15.75 -0.70 4.35
C GLY A 328 -15.79 -1.31 5.75
N ASN A 329 -16.68 -2.29 6.00
CA ASN A 329 -17.01 -2.76 7.35
C ASN A 329 -16.35 -4.10 7.75
N ALA A 330 -15.31 -4.53 7.05
CA ALA A 330 -14.61 -5.79 7.33
C ALA A 330 -13.37 -5.55 8.22
N SER A 331 -13.28 -6.28 9.34
CA SER A 331 -12.02 -6.45 10.07
C SER A 331 -11.09 -7.35 9.24
N PHE A 332 -10.24 -6.73 8.42
CA PHE A 332 -9.37 -7.46 7.50
C PHE A 332 -8.27 -8.24 8.24
N VAL A 333 -8.03 -9.47 7.80
CA VAL A 333 -6.73 -10.13 8.05
C VAL A 333 -5.78 -9.66 6.96
N GLU A 334 -4.77 -8.87 7.34
CA GLU A 334 -3.67 -8.41 6.47
C GLU A 334 -2.65 -9.56 6.33
N ASN A 335 -2.66 -10.28 5.19
CA ASN A 335 -1.61 -11.28 4.89
C ASN A 335 -0.56 -10.67 3.95
N THR A 336 0.70 -10.65 4.38
CA THR A 336 1.84 -10.18 3.57
C THR A 336 2.36 -11.27 2.64
N ILE A 337 2.11 -11.15 1.35
CA ILE A 337 2.75 -11.93 0.28
C ILE A 337 4.06 -11.22 -0.10
N GLY A 338 5.19 -11.76 0.34
CA GLY A 338 6.52 -11.29 -0.11
C GLY A 338 6.76 -11.69 -1.56
N LEU A 339 6.99 -10.73 -2.45
CA LEU A 339 7.11 -10.98 -3.88
C LEU A 339 8.58 -11.23 -4.29
N SER A 340 9.13 -12.34 -3.79
CA SER A 340 10.47 -12.85 -4.10
C SER A 340 10.64 -13.29 -5.57
N ALA A 341 11.56 -12.63 -6.28
CA ALA A 341 12.02 -12.92 -7.65
C ALA A 341 10.98 -12.71 -8.78
N PRO A 342 11.40 -12.29 -10.00
CA PRO A 342 10.49 -12.17 -11.14
C PRO A 342 9.88 -13.52 -11.55
N SER A 343 8.65 -13.48 -12.05
CA SER A 343 7.95 -14.60 -12.70
C SER A 343 7.46 -15.78 -11.83
N ARG A 344 7.41 -15.69 -10.48
CA ARG A 344 6.84 -16.78 -9.65
C ARG A 344 6.27 -16.34 -8.30
N PHE A 345 4.96 -16.49 -8.08
CA PHE A 345 4.31 -16.23 -6.78
C PHE A 345 3.39 -17.35 -6.30
N GLN A 346 3.06 -17.30 -5.01
CA GLN A 346 2.20 -18.26 -4.33
C GLN A 346 0.74 -18.13 -4.80
N VAL A 347 0.01 -19.24 -4.76
CA VAL A 347 -1.41 -19.30 -5.10
C VAL A 347 -2.25 -18.85 -3.92
N SER A 348 -3.11 -17.86 -4.16
CA SER A 348 -4.01 -17.31 -3.13
C SER A 348 -5.41 -17.91 -3.25
N ALA A 349 -5.97 -18.42 -2.16
CA ALA A 349 -7.33 -18.99 -2.17
C ALA A 349 -8.38 -17.89 -2.30
N ALA A 350 -9.30 -18.00 -3.26
CA ALA A 350 -10.33 -17.01 -3.56
C ALA A 350 -11.32 -16.79 -2.40
N LYS A 351 -11.57 -17.85 -1.60
CA LYS A 351 -12.54 -17.83 -0.51
C LYS A 351 -12.25 -16.71 0.50
N GLY A 352 -13.09 -15.68 0.47
CA GLY A 352 -13.04 -14.54 1.38
C GLY A 352 -11.96 -13.49 1.04
N LEU A 353 -11.30 -13.55 -0.13
CA LEU A 353 -10.35 -12.53 -0.56
C LEU A 353 -11.08 -11.36 -1.24
N CYS A 354 -10.93 -10.13 -0.73
CA CYS A 354 -11.76 -8.98 -1.13
C CYS A 354 -11.01 -7.90 -1.90
N ALA A 355 -9.73 -7.69 -1.57
CA ALA A 355 -8.83 -6.81 -2.29
C ALA A 355 -7.38 -7.26 -2.06
N ILE A 356 -6.46 -6.77 -2.88
CA ILE A 356 -5.02 -6.94 -2.72
C ILE A 356 -4.36 -5.57 -2.89
N ASP A 357 -3.63 -5.12 -1.87
CA ASP A 357 -2.89 -3.87 -1.92
C ASP A 357 -1.44 -4.15 -2.33
N TYR A 358 -1.05 -3.77 -3.54
CA TYR A 358 0.32 -3.91 -4.02
C TYR A 358 1.14 -2.68 -3.59
N LYS A 359 1.99 -2.86 -2.59
CA LYS A 359 2.89 -1.83 -2.07
C LYS A 359 4.27 -1.95 -2.71
N VAL A 360 4.78 -0.84 -3.26
CA VAL A 360 6.18 -0.71 -3.71
C VAL A 360 6.95 0.22 -2.77
N SER A 361 8.17 -0.15 -2.39
CA SER A 361 9.08 0.66 -1.57
C SER A 361 10.35 1.02 -2.35
N ASN A 362 10.84 2.25 -2.22
CA ASN A 362 12.11 2.69 -2.81
C ASN A 362 13.29 2.37 -1.88
N GLY A 363 14.17 1.47 -2.29
CA GLY A 363 15.44 1.16 -1.62
C GLY A 363 16.66 1.88 -2.19
N PHE A 364 16.52 2.69 -3.26
CA PHE A 364 17.63 3.48 -3.80
C PHE A 364 17.99 4.65 -2.90
N GLU A 365 19.27 5.01 -2.87
CA GLU A 365 19.80 6.21 -2.17
C GLU A 365 19.41 7.53 -2.83
N LYS A 366 18.79 7.50 -4.01
CA LYS A 366 18.21 8.65 -4.71
C LYS A 366 16.71 8.48 -4.96
N PRO A 367 15.96 9.57 -5.22
CA PRO A 367 14.57 9.44 -5.63
C PRO A 367 14.44 8.67 -6.96
N VAL A 368 13.33 7.95 -7.11
CA VAL A 368 12.95 7.31 -8.38
C VAL A 368 11.47 7.58 -8.66
N ARG A 369 11.15 7.84 -9.94
CA ARG A 369 9.80 7.91 -10.45
C ARG A 369 9.31 6.48 -10.71
N VAL A 370 8.32 6.04 -9.94
CA VAL A 370 7.77 4.68 -10.02
C VAL A 370 6.35 4.72 -10.57
N TRP A 371 6.03 3.77 -11.44
CA TRP A 371 4.69 3.44 -11.89
C TRP A 371 4.36 2.02 -11.46
N VAL A 372 3.22 1.83 -10.78
CA VAL A 372 2.65 0.51 -10.51
C VAL A 372 1.38 0.36 -11.34
N PHE A 373 1.24 -0.79 -12.00
CA PHE A 373 0.08 -1.15 -12.83
C PHE A 373 -0.31 -2.59 -12.52
N ALA A 374 -1.60 -2.87 -12.34
CA ALA A 374 -2.13 -4.20 -12.10
C ALA A 374 -3.37 -4.46 -12.99
N ALA A 375 -3.36 -5.57 -13.73
CA ALA A 375 -4.44 -5.92 -14.66
C ALA A 375 -4.74 -7.43 -14.68
N PRO A 376 -5.99 -7.86 -14.91
CA PRO A 376 -6.33 -9.26 -15.11
C PRO A 376 -5.76 -9.81 -16.43
N VAL A 377 -5.45 -11.11 -16.46
CA VAL A 377 -4.91 -11.83 -17.63
C VAL A 377 -5.93 -12.86 -18.08
N GLY A 378 -6.71 -12.58 -19.12
CA GLY A 378 -7.66 -13.55 -19.68
C GLY A 378 -8.75 -12.95 -20.57
N THR A 379 -9.28 -13.78 -21.48
CA THR A 379 -10.23 -13.36 -22.52
C THR A 379 -11.69 -13.35 -22.07
N ARG A 380 -12.12 -12.33 -21.29
CA ARG A 380 -13.56 -12.00 -21.12
C ARG A 380 -13.83 -10.57 -20.65
N LYS A 381 -14.68 -9.85 -21.38
CA LYS A 381 -15.20 -8.49 -21.06
C LYS A 381 -16.20 -8.49 -19.87
N ARG A 382 -15.91 -9.19 -18.76
CA ARG A 382 -16.74 -9.19 -17.53
C ARG A 382 -16.09 -8.53 -16.32
N PHE A 383 -14.85 -8.05 -16.46
CA PHE A 383 -14.06 -7.45 -15.37
C PHE A 383 -14.21 -5.92 -15.24
N GLY A 384 -15.41 -5.38 -15.50
CA GLY A 384 -15.70 -3.93 -15.43
C GLY A 384 -15.71 -3.32 -14.02
N ALA A 385 -14.89 -3.83 -13.10
CA ALA A 385 -14.80 -3.39 -11.71
C ALA A 385 -13.41 -3.64 -11.07
N THR A 386 -12.48 -4.37 -11.72
CA THR A 386 -11.08 -4.40 -11.29
C THR A 386 -10.42 -3.11 -11.75
N SER A 387 -10.34 -2.13 -10.85
CA SER A 387 -9.66 -0.86 -11.10
C SER A 387 -8.17 -1.08 -11.33
N SER A 388 -7.70 -0.75 -12.53
CA SER A 388 -6.38 -0.17 -12.72
C SER A 388 -6.23 1.01 -11.75
N ALA A 389 -5.22 0.96 -10.87
CA ALA A 389 -4.84 2.12 -10.07
C ALA A 389 -3.49 2.61 -10.60
N PHE A 390 -3.52 3.76 -11.26
CA PHE A 390 -2.36 4.40 -11.85
C PHE A 390 -1.73 5.35 -10.84
N VAL A 391 -0.47 5.10 -10.47
CA VAL A 391 0.29 5.97 -9.57
C VAL A 391 1.71 6.16 -10.10
N GLY A 392 1.89 7.11 -11.02
CA GLY A 392 3.20 7.67 -11.34
C GLY A 392 3.61 8.67 -10.26
N ARG A 393 4.52 8.28 -9.36
CA ARG A 393 5.03 9.16 -8.28
C ARG A 393 6.55 9.10 -8.20
N ILE A 394 7.18 10.24 -7.90
CA ILE A 394 8.53 10.26 -7.37
C ILE A 394 8.45 9.75 -5.92
N LEU A 395 9.28 8.77 -5.58
CA LEU A 395 9.47 8.24 -4.23
C LEU A 395 10.88 8.62 -3.79
N ALA A 396 11.02 9.32 -2.66
CA ALA A 396 12.34 9.56 -2.06
C ALA A 396 12.94 8.24 -1.50
N PRO A 397 14.21 8.22 -1.10
CA PRO A 397 14.81 7.05 -0.43
C PRO A 397 14.00 6.63 0.80
N GLY A 398 13.54 5.38 0.83
CA GLY A 398 12.69 4.82 1.89
C GLY A 398 11.18 5.14 1.79
N ASP A 399 10.75 5.95 0.81
CA ASP A 399 9.32 6.16 0.55
C ASP A 399 8.66 4.91 -0.02
N SER A 400 7.32 4.88 0.03
CA SER A 400 6.55 3.81 -0.58
C SER A 400 5.20 4.30 -1.12
N SER A 401 4.71 3.60 -2.15
CA SER A 401 3.40 3.82 -2.78
C SER A 401 2.60 2.52 -2.76
N SER A 402 1.27 2.59 -2.85
CA SER A 402 0.42 1.41 -2.92
C SER A 402 -0.71 1.54 -3.94
N VAL A 403 -1.06 0.40 -4.53
CA VAL A 403 -2.09 0.22 -5.55
C VAL A 403 -3.07 -0.84 -5.08
N GLN A 404 -4.28 -0.43 -4.69
CA GLN A 404 -5.35 -1.32 -4.24
C GLN A 404 -6.12 -1.89 -5.44
N LEU A 405 -6.03 -3.21 -5.62
CA LEU A 405 -6.85 -3.96 -6.56
C LEU A 405 -8.08 -4.52 -5.84
N ASN A 406 -9.26 -3.94 -6.08
CA ASN A 406 -10.53 -4.47 -5.56
C ASN A 406 -11.00 -5.66 -6.40
N LEU A 407 -11.42 -6.74 -5.73
CA LEU A 407 -11.92 -7.94 -6.40
C LEU A 407 -13.46 -7.94 -6.50
N PRO A 408 -14.05 -8.48 -7.58
CA PRO A 408 -15.50 -8.58 -7.71
C PRO A 408 -16.18 -9.32 -6.54
N ARG A 409 -17.42 -8.94 -6.19
CA ARG A 409 -18.22 -9.61 -5.15
C ARG A 409 -18.48 -11.10 -5.41
N TRP A 410 -18.19 -11.58 -6.63
CA TRP A 410 -18.49 -12.91 -7.16
C TRP A 410 -17.24 -13.71 -7.56
N VAL A 411 -16.04 -13.43 -7.04
CA VAL A 411 -14.85 -14.26 -7.35
C VAL A 411 -15.06 -15.71 -6.88
N SER A 412 -15.50 -16.54 -7.81
CA SER A 412 -15.78 -17.98 -7.66
C SER A 412 -15.13 -18.79 -8.79
N GLN A 413 -14.09 -18.23 -9.42
CA GLN A 413 -13.28 -18.84 -10.48
C GLN A 413 -11.84 -18.37 -10.29
N ALA A 414 -10.88 -19.07 -10.89
CA ALA A 414 -9.49 -18.65 -10.88
C ALA A 414 -9.31 -17.29 -11.58
N LEU A 415 -8.51 -16.40 -10.98
CA LEU A 415 -8.19 -15.08 -11.51
C LEU A 415 -6.68 -14.85 -11.47
N SER A 416 -6.05 -14.87 -12.64
CA SER A 416 -4.65 -14.50 -12.82
C SER A 416 -4.55 -13.00 -13.10
N HIS A 417 -3.72 -12.29 -12.33
CA HIS A 417 -3.42 -10.88 -12.51
C HIS A 417 -1.92 -10.70 -12.80
N ARG A 418 -1.57 -9.75 -13.67
CA ARG A 418 -0.19 -9.30 -13.85
C ARG A 418 0.00 -7.97 -13.17
N ILE A 419 1.04 -7.87 -12.34
CA ILE A 419 1.52 -6.61 -11.78
C ILE A 419 2.79 -6.22 -12.54
N ILE A 420 2.86 -4.97 -12.94
CA ILE A 420 3.97 -4.35 -13.64
C ILE A 420 4.44 -3.19 -12.77
N VAL A 421 5.74 -3.14 -12.52
CA VAL A 421 6.39 -2.04 -11.83
C VAL A 421 7.53 -1.55 -12.70
N ILE A 422 7.44 -0.29 -13.11
CA ILE A 422 8.44 0.42 -13.89
C ILE A 422 9.01 1.52 -13.00
N ALA A 423 10.32 1.72 -13.02
CA ALA A 423 10.96 2.78 -12.24
C ALA A 423 12.09 3.45 -13.02
N THR A 424 12.01 4.78 -13.15
CA THR A 424 13.06 5.61 -13.74
C THR A 424 13.72 6.47 -12.67
N GLY A 425 15.06 6.53 -12.68
CA GLY A 425 15.88 7.37 -11.80
C GLY A 425 16.37 8.64 -12.47
N ASP A 426 15.55 9.20 -13.36
CA ASP A 426 15.66 10.54 -13.96
C ASP A 426 14.34 11.27 -13.69
N GLU A 427 14.42 12.43 -13.08
CA GLU A 427 13.26 13.18 -12.57
C GLU A 427 12.56 14.00 -13.65
N THR A 428 13.20 14.22 -14.80
CA THR A 428 12.80 15.14 -15.88
C THR A 428 11.32 14.96 -16.28
N PRO A 429 10.44 15.95 -16.01
CA PRO A 429 9.05 15.91 -16.45
C PRO A 429 8.95 15.82 -17.98
N GLY A 430 7.96 15.09 -18.51
CA GLY A 430 7.75 14.92 -19.95
C GLY A 430 8.57 13.78 -20.59
N LYS A 431 9.79 13.50 -20.10
CA LYS A 431 10.72 12.52 -20.73
C LYS A 431 10.14 11.12 -20.88
N PHE A 432 9.24 10.71 -19.98
CA PHE A 432 8.67 9.37 -19.92
C PHE A 432 7.14 9.32 -20.16
N ASP A 433 6.55 10.39 -20.72
CA ASP A 433 5.11 10.44 -20.99
C ASP A 433 4.64 9.36 -21.98
N TRP A 434 5.56 8.77 -22.74
CA TRP A 434 5.29 7.60 -23.58
C TRP A 434 5.06 6.32 -22.78
N ILE A 435 5.59 6.19 -21.56
CA ILE A 435 5.31 5.07 -20.65
C ILE A 435 3.84 5.13 -20.23
N ASP A 436 3.38 6.33 -19.86
CA ASP A 436 1.99 6.63 -19.55
C ASP A 436 1.05 6.27 -20.70
N GLN A 437 1.37 6.70 -21.92
CA GLN A 437 0.59 6.39 -23.13
C GLN A 437 0.61 4.88 -23.45
N GLY A 438 1.75 4.22 -23.28
CA GLY A 438 1.92 2.78 -23.47
C GLY A 438 1.07 1.95 -22.49
N LEU A 439 1.10 2.28 -21.21
CA LEU A 439 0.34 1.59 -20.16
C LEU A 439 -1.18 1.74 -20.36
N ARG A 440 -1.66 2.95 -20.65
CA ARG A 440 -3.07 3.21 -21.04
C ARG A 440 -3.47 2.42 -22.28
N GLY A 441 -2.53 2.22 -23.20
CA GLY A 441 -2.70 1.37 -24.39
C GLY A 441 -2.78 -0.13 -24.13
N ILE A 442 -2.32 -0.61 -22.96
CA ILE A 442 -2.38 -2.01 -22.53
C ILE A 442 -3.64 -2.26 -21.67
N GLU A 443 -4.06 -1.26 -20.90
CA GLU A 443 -5.19 -1.27 -19.96
C GLU A 443 -6.50 -1.84 -20.53
N THR A 444 -6.79 -1.59 -21.81
CA THR A 444 -8.09 -1.94 -22.43
C THR A 444 -8.27 -3.42 -22.78
N ALA A 445 -7.19 -4.22 -22.83
CA ALA A 445 -7.26 -5.62 -23.26
C ALA A 445 -6.13 -6.56 -22.76
N PHE A 446 -5.07 -6.01 -22.16
CA PHE A 446 -3.76 -6.64 -21.97
C PHE A 446 -3.20 -7.30 -23.26
N ASP A 447 -2.78 -6.45 -24.20
CA ASP A 447 -2.10 -6.89 -25.43
C ASP A 447 -0.66 -7.33 -25.13
N PHE A 448 -0.33 -8.59 -25.44
CA PHE A 448 1.00 -9.16 -25.23
C PHE A 448 2.06 -8.65 -26.21
N ALA A 449 1.69 -8.31 -27.45
CA ALA A 449 2.62 -7.78 -28.45
C ALA A 449 2.96 -6.33 -28.13
N ARG A 450 1.94 -5.51 -27.82
CA ARG A 450 2.13 -4.13 -27.35
C ARG A 450 2.90 -4.06 -26.02
N TRP A 451 2.73 -5.05 -25.15
CA TRP A 451 3.53 -5.20 -23.94
C TRP A 451 4.99 -5.55 -24.24
N ALA A 452 5.26 -6.43 -25.21
CA ALA A 452 6.62 -6.75 -25.63
C ALA A 452 7.33 -5.53 -26.23
N GLU A 453 6.66 -4.81 -27.14
CA GLU A 453 7.13 -3.55 -27.73
C GLU A 453 7.50 -2.52 -26.64
N LEU A 454 6.56 -2.23 -25.72
CA LEU A 454 6.80 -1.30 -24.62
C LEU A 454 7.95 -1.75 -23.72
N ARG A 455 8.07 -3.06 -23.47
CA ARG A 455 9.15 -3.65 -22.66
C ARG A 455 10.52 -3.50 -23.30
N GLU A 456 10.66 -3.76 -24.60
CA GLU A 456 11.95 -3.58 -25.28
C GLU A 456 12.31 -2.09 -25.35
N ARG A 457 11.33 -1.20 -25.55
CA ARG A 457 11.52 0.25 -25.49
C ARG A 457 12.01 0.75 -24.12
N ILE A 458 11.49 0.20 -23.02
CA ILE A 458 11.98 0.47 -21.65
C ILE A 458 13.42 -0.01 -21.46
N LYS A 459 13.86 -1.08 -22.14
CA LYS A 459 15.28 -1.50 -22.09
C LYS A 459 16.18 -0.54 -22.88
N SER A 460 15.75 -0.09 -24.07
CA SER A 460 16.58 0.72 -24.96
C SER A 460 16.67 2.21 -24.56
N GLU A 461 15.59 2.78 -24.03
CA GLU A 461 15.58 4.17 -23.51
C GLU A 461 15.93 4.24 -22.01
N GLY A 462 15.90 3.09 -21.32
CA GLY A 462 16.47 2.88 -20.00
C GLY A 462 15.48 2.75 -18.84
N MET A 463 15.98 2.05 -17.81
CA MET A 463 15.50 1.97 -16.43
C MET A 463 14.34 0.98 -16.13
N ILE A 464 14.73 -0.06 -15.38
CA ILE A 464 13.99 -1.07 -14.62
C ILE A 464 12.52 -1.35 -14.98
N LEU A 465 12.29 -2.60 -15.40
CA LEU A 465 10.99 -3.26 -15.37
C LEU A 465 11.02 -4.51 -14.47
N ARG A 466 10.18 -4.55 -13.43
CA ARG A 466 9.75 -5.78 -12.75
C ARG A 466 8.36 -6.19 -13.25
N SER A 467 8.18 -7.48 -13.59
CA SER A 467 6.86 -8.05 -13.91
C SER A 467 6.55 -9.28 -13.06
N ALA A 468 5.38 -9.27 -12.44
CA ALA A 468 4.89 -10.26 -11.50
C ALA A 468 3.55 -10.86 -11.96
N PHE A 469 3.30 -12.14 -11.66
CA PHE A 469 2.05 -12.84 -11.92
C PHE A 469 1.47 -13.38 -10.61
N HIS A 470 0.27 -12.94 -10.24
CA HIS A 470 -0.45 -13.41 -9.06
C HIS A 470 -1.67 -14.22 -9.51
N GLU A 471 -1.69 -15.50 -9.19
CA GLU A 471 -2.84 -16.38 -9.46
C GLU A 471 -3.66 -16.61 -8.19
N ILE A 472 -4.95 -16.27 -8.29
CA ILE A 472 -5.96 -16.55 -7.27
C ILE A 472 -6.72 -17.79 -7.75
N ASN A 473 -6.74 -18.88 -6.98
CA ASN A 473 -7.47 -20.12 -7.32
C ASN A 473 -8.63 -20.37 -6.35
N GLN A 474 -9.61 -21.23 -6.70
CA GLN A 474 -10.80 -21.52 -5.88
C GLN A 474 -10.44 -22.07 -4.49
#